data_AF-A0A973Q5P7-F1
#
_entry.id   AF-A0A973Q5P7-F1
#
_cell.length_a   1.000
_cell.length_b   1.000
_cell.length_c   1.000
_cell.angle_alpha   90.00
_cell.angle_beta   90.00
_cell.angle_gamma   90.00
#
_symmetry.space_group_name_H-M   'P 1'
#
loop_
_entity.id
_entity.type
_entity.pdbx_description
1 polymer ?
#
loop_
_entity_poly.entity_id
_entity_poly.type
_entity_poly.pdbx_seq_one_letter_code
_entity_poly.pdbx_strand_id
1 'polypeptide(L)'
;RGSAARVTARTRFVAAVLGVAARPGRRRRLRLPVRRLLTGVLSPGSATYSPPFFKNFLRLDVTPSEVRVRCFAATGLRAHEADPPVEDDFTIPLTQ
;
A
#
# COMPACT_ATOMS: atom_id res chain seq x y z
N ARG A 1 10.94 25.89 -0.83
CA ARG A 1 12.09 25.51 -1.69
C ARG A 1 12.55 24.11 -1.25
N GLY A 2 12.24 23.07 -2.02
CA GLY A 2 12.63 21.70 -1.65
C GLY A 2 14.15 21.55 -1.69
N SER A 3 14.75 20.96 -0.66
CA SER A 3 16.16 20.61 -0.73
C SER A 3 16.37 19.67 -1.91
N ALA A 4 17.30 19.99 -2.80
CA ALA A 4 17.64 19.11 -3.90
C ALA A 4 18.23 17.84 -3.29
N ALA A 5 17.40 16.81 -3.13
CA ALA A 5 17.80 15.54 -2.57
C ALA A 5 19.00 15.02 -3.37
N ARG A 6 20.10 14.68 -2.68
CA ARG A 6 21.35 14.25 -3.29
C ARG A 6 21.09 13.05 -4.19
N VAL A 7 21.33 13.22 -5.50
CA VAL A 7 21.14 12.14 -6.48
C VAL A 7 22.30 11.15 -6.36
N THR A 8 22.04 10.01 -5.74
CA THR A 8 23.01 8.92 -5.56
C THR A 8 23.09 8.01 -6.79
N ALA A 9 24.11 7.16 -6.86
CA ALA A 9 24.22 6.13 -7.89
C ALA A 9 22.99 5.20 -7.89
N ARG A 10 22.47 4.83 -6.71
CA ARG A 10 21.24 4.05 -6.55
C ARG A 10 20.02 4.77 -7.14
N THR A 11 19.90 6.09 -6.92
CA THR A 11 18.84 6.90 -7.51
C THR A 11 18.91 6.89 -9.04
N ARG A 12 20.11 7.01 -9.62
CA ARG A 12 20.32 6.95 -11.08
C ARG A 12 19.99 5.59 -11.67
N PHE A 13 20.32 4.51 -10.95
CA PHE A 13 19.98 3.14 -11.34
C PHE A 13 18.47 2.91 -11.32
N VAL A 14 17.76 3.30 -10.25
CA VAL A 14 16.30 3.20 -10.16
C VAL A 14 15.63 4.02 -11.26
N ALA A 15 16.08 5.26 -11.51
CA ALA A 15 15.60 6.09 -12.61
C ALA A 15 15.85 5.44 -13.99
N ALA A 16 16.92 4.65 -14.13
CA ALA A 16 17.21 3.87 -15.34
C ALA A 16 16.24 2.73 -15.57
N VAL A 17 16.00 1.96 -14.53
CA VAL A 17 15.07 0.85 -14.50
C VAL A 17 13.64 1.32 -14.78
N LEU A 18 13.21 2.40 -14.13
CA LEU A 18 11.86 2.96 -14.27
C LEU A 18 11.66 3.75 -15.59
N GLY A 19 12.70 3.89 -16.41
CA GLY A 19 12.59 4.58 -17.70
C GLY A 19 12.40 6.10 -17.58
N VAL A 20 12.74 6.71 -16.44
CA VAL A 20 12.72 8.17 -16.27
C VAL A 20 13.72 8.78 -17.26
N ALA A 21 13.26 9.72 -18.09
CA ALA A 21 14.10 10.34 -19.11
C ALA A 21 15.12 11.27 -18.46
N ALA A 22 16.41 11.02 -18.69
CA ALA A 22 17.49 11.81 -18.09
C ALA A 22 17.79 13.14 -18.83
N ARG A 23 17.39 13.28 -20.10
CA ARG A 23 17.58 14.50 -20.91
C ARG A 23 16.48 14.65 -21.97
N PRO A 24 16.05 15.89 -22.29
CA PRO A 24 15.18 16.15 -23.44
C PRO A 24 15.88 15.68 -24.73
N GLY A 25 15.23 14.84 -25.53
CA GLY A 25 15.74 14.42 -26.85
C GLY A 25 16.40 13.04 -26.94
N ARG A 26 16.65 12.32 -25.84
CA ARG A 26 17.21 10.95 -25.90
C ARG A 26 16.15 9.90 -25.56
N ARG A 27 15.70 9.13 -26.56
CA ARG A 27 14.79 7.99 -26.35
C ARG A 27 15.51 6.88 -25.57
N ARG A 28 14.96 6.46 -24.43
CA ARG A 28 15.49 5.36 -23.62
C ARG A 28 14.86 4.03 -24.05
N ARG A 29 15.68 2.98 -24.18
CA ARG A 29 15.28 1.65 -24.66
C ARG A 29 14.83 0.67 -23.57
N LEU A 30 15.16 0.96 -22.30
CA LEU A 30 14.82 0.10 -21.18
C LEU A 30 13.66 0.69 -20.39
N ARG A 31 12.48 0.09 -20.54
CA ARG A 31 11.37 0.21 -19.59
C ARG A 31 11.29 -1.14 -18.92
N LEU A 32 11.53 -1.22 -17.61
CA LEU A 32 11.25 -2.47 -16.94
C LEU A 32 9.77 -2.80 -17.17
N PRO A 33 9.41 -4.03 -17.59
CA PRO A 33 8.02 -4.43 -17.71
C PRO A 33 7.47 -4.68 -16.29
N VAL A 34 7.38 -3.61 -15.51
CA VAL A 34 6.89 -3.52 -14.13
C VAL A 34 5.58 -4.29 -14.01
N ARG A 35 4.71 -4.19 -15.03
CA ARG A 35 3.41 -4.84 -15.08
C ARG A 35 3.44 -6.37 -15.15
N ARG A 36 4.52 -6.98 -15.66
CA ARG A 36 4.62 -8.45 -15.85
C ARG A 36 5.50 -9.10 -14.79
N LEU A 37 6.65 -8.50 -14.47
CA LEU A 37 7.56 -9.09 -13.48
C LEU A 37 7.11 -8.88 -12.03
N LEU A 38 6.62 -7.69 -11.66
CA LEU A 38 6.21 -7.46 -10.26
C LEU A 38 4.98 -8.29 -9.90
N THR A 39 4.01 -8.38 -10.81
CA THR A 39 2.78 -9.14 -10.59
C THR A 39 3.04 -10.64 -10.41
N GLY A 40 3.98 -11.23 -11.17
CA GLY A 40 4.25 -12.67 -11.11
C GLY A 40 5.05 -13.12 -9.89
N VAL A 41 5.94 -12.28 -9.37
CA VAL A 41 6.91 -12.68 -8.33
C VAL A 41 6.61 -12.06 -6.97
N LEU A 42 6.04 -10.84 -6.93
CA LEU A 42 5.71 -10.16 -5.68
C LEU A 42 4.28 -10.40 -5.20
N SER A 43 3.36 -10.79 -6.10
CA SER A 43 1.97 -11.09 -5.70
C SER A 43 1.88 -12.23 -4.68
N PRO A 44 2.56 -13.39 -4.88
CA PRO A 44 2.50 -14.49 -3.92
C PRO A 44 3.22 -14.17 -2.60
N GLY A 45 4.33 -13.42 -2.65
CA GLY A 45 5.12 -13.05 -1.47
C GLY A 45 4.56 -11.88 -0.66
N SER A 46 3.60 -11.13 -1.21
CA SER A 46 2.95 -9.99 -0.55
C SER A 46 1.58 -10.34 0.03
N ALA A 47 1.11 -11.58 -0.16
CA ALA A 47 -0.06 -12.11 0.52
C ALA A 47 0.38 -12.65 1.89
N THR A 48 0.62 -11.74 2.84
CA THR A 48 0.81 -12.15 4.23
C THR A 48 -0.54 -12.66 4.75
N TYR A 49 -0.67 -13.97 4.95
CA TYR A 49 -1.92 -14.61 5.42
C TYR A 49 -2.08 -14.64 6.94
N SER A 50 -1.04 -14.23 7.67
CA SER A 50 -1.07 -14.16 9.12
C SER A 50 -1.40 -12.73 9.54
N PRO A 51 -2.44 -12.51 10.36
CA PRO A 51 -2.78 -11.17 10.83
C PRO A 51 -1.65 -10.58 11.68
N PRO A 52 -1.47 -9.26 11.64
CA PRO A 52 -2.32 -8.28 10.96
C PRO A 52 -2.05 -8.17 9.44
N PHE A 53 -3.10 -8.25 8.61
CA PHE A 53 -2.97 -8.00 7.17
C PHE A 53 -2.57 -6.53 6.91
N PHE A 54 -1.82 -6.28 5.82
CA PHE A 54 -1.37 -4.93 5.42
C PHE A 54 -2.52 -3.92 5.23
N LYS A 55 -3.77 -4.41 5.06
CA LYS A 55 -4.99 -3.60 5.07
C LYS A 55 -6.09 -4.30 5.88
N ASN A 56 -6.01 -4.23 7.21
CA ASN A 56 -7.16 -4.55 8.06
C ASN A 56 -8.15 -3.37 8.02
N PHE A 57 -8.92 -3.29 6.93
CA PHE A 57 -9.89 -2.20 6.73
C PHE A 57 -11.19 -2.42 7.49
N LEU A 58 -11.44 -3.64 7.98
CA LEU A 58 -12.69 -4.02 8.63
C LEU A 58 -12.40 -4.81 9.91
N ARG A 59 -12.95 -4.36 11.03
CA ARG A 59 -13.00 -5.10 12.29
C ARG A 59 -14.45 -5.35 12.67
N LEU A 60 -14.73 -6.60 13.04
CA LEU A 60 -16.02 -7.04 13.53
C LEU A 60 -15.84 -7.53 14.95
N ASP A 61 -16.54 -6.92 15.90
CA ASP A 61 -16.68 -7.45 17.25
C ASP A 61 -18.13 -7.95 17.41
N VAL A 62 -18.28 -9.24 17.71
CA VAL A 62 -19.59 -9.91 17.73
C VAL A 62 -19.92 -10.32 19.14
N THR A 63 -21.13 -9.99 19.57
CA THR A 63 -21.75 -10.49 20.81
C THR A 63 -23.07 -11.19 20.46
N PRO A 64 -23.71 -11.88 21.41
CA PRO A 64 -25.01 -12.50 21.16
C PRO A 64 -26.14 -11.51 20.78
N SER A 65 -26.03 -10.24 21.15
CA SER A 65 -27.07 -9.22 20.96
C SER A 65 -26.77 -8.22 19.85
N GLU A 66 -25.52 -8.11 19.41
CA GLU A 66 -25.10 -7.09 18.45
C GLU A 66 -23.80 -7.43 17.72
N VAL A 67 -23.64 -6.85 16.54
CA VAL A 67 -22.39 -6.79 15.80
C VAL A 67 -21.94 -5.34 15.75
N ARG A 68 -20.74 -5.06 16.26
CA ARG A 68 -20.07 -3.77 16.05
C ARG A 68 -19.17 -3.86 14.83
N VAL A 69 -19.39 -2.96 13.88
CA VAL A 69 -18.65 -2.84 12.63
C VAL A 69 -17.78 -1.61 12.70
N ARG A 70 -16.47 -1.78 12.53
CA ARG A 70 -15.50 -0.68 12.46
C ARG A 70 -14.71 -0.72 11.16
N CYS A 71 -14.79 0.37 10.39
CA CYS A 71 -14.05 0.56 9.16
C CYS A 71 -12.80 1.41 9.44
N PHE A 72 -11.64 0.92 9.04
CA PHE A 72 -10.34 1.54 9.25
C PHE A 72 -9.73 1.98 7.91
N ALA A 73 -9.06 3.13 7.89
CA ALA A 73 -8.48 3.67 6.67
C ALA A 73 -7.26 2.87 6.17
N ALA A 74 -7.26 2.50 4.89
CA ALA A 74 -6.17 1.75 4.25
C ALA A 74 -5.22 2.66 3.44
N THR A 75 -4.54 3.58 4.14
CA THR A 75 -3.80 4.70 3.52
C THR A 75 -2.36 4.39 3.06
N GLY A 76 -1.73 3.33 3.59
CA GLY A 76 -0.31 3.00 3.31
C GLY A 76 0.71 3.94 3.98
N LEU A 77 0.27 4.77 4.93
CA LEU A 77 1.15 5.58 5.78
C LEU A 77 1.56 4.76 7.01
N ARG A 78 2.86 4.75 7.34
CA ARG A 78 3.39 4.00 8.50
C ARG A 78 2.69 4.34 9.83
N ALA A 79 2.32 5.61 10.04
CA ALA A 79 1.59 6.01 11.25
C ALA A 79 0.23 5.30 11.33
N HIS A 80 -0.47 5.20 10.20
CA HIS A 80 -1.76 4.54 10.09
C HIS A 80 -1.66 3.01 10.05
N GLU A 81 -0.47 2.44 9.83
CA GLU A 81 -0.24 1.01 10.03
C GLU A 81 -0.23 0.63 11.51
N ALA A 82 0.29 1.52 12.37
CA ALA A 82 0.37 1.30 13.82
C ALA A 82 -0.93 1.69 14.54
N ASP A 83 -1.53 2.80 14.14
CA ASP A 83 -2.78 3.34 14.70
C ASP A 83 -3.68 3.79 13.54
N PRO A 84 -4.44 2.86 12.93
CA PRO A 84 -5.28 3.19 11.79
C PRO A 84 -6.45 4.07 12.22
N PRO A 85 -6.71 5.20 11.52
CA PRO A 85 -7.88 6.01 11.82
C PRO A 85 -9.17 5.25 11.46
N VAL A 86 -10.19 5.44 12.30
CA VAL A 86 -11.54 4.89 12.09
C VAL A 86 -12.32 5.84 11.19
N GLU A 87 -12.83 5.33 10.08
CA GLU A 87 -13.68 6.06 9.13
C GLU A 87 -15.15 5.92 9.53
N ASP A 88 -15.57 4.70 9.90
CA ASP A 88 -16.94 4.40 10.32
C ASP A 88 -16.95 3.48 11.55
N ASP A 89 -17.89 3.73 12.47
CA ASP A 89 -18.14 2.91 13.67
C ASP A 89 -19.65 2.88 13.94
N PHE A 90 -20.25 1.71 13.74
CA PHE A 90 -21.67 1.53 13.96
C PHE A 90 -22.00 0.13 14.46
N THR A 91 -23.15 0.03 15.11
CA THR A 91 -23.64 -1.21 15.70
C THR A 91 -24.90 -1.67 14.96
N ILE A 92 -24.95 -2.95 14.66
CA ILE A 92 -26.13 -3.63 14.12
C ILE A 92 -26.69 -4.52 15.24
N PRO A 93 -27.91 -4.26 15.75
CA PRO A 93 -28.53 -5.16 16.72
C PRO A 93 -28.89 -6.49 16.05
N LEU A 94 -28.66 -7.59 16.76
CA LEU A 94 -29.08 -8.92 16.33
C LEU A 94 -30.42 -9.23 17.00
N THR A 95 -31.49 -9.14 16.23
CA THR A 95 -32.78 -9.71 16.62
C THR A 95 -32.68 -11.23 16.54
N GLN A 96 -32.88 -11.89 17.67
CA GLN A 96 -32.99 -13.35 17.73
C GLN A 96 -34.29 -13.84 17.09
#